data_AF-U6KDZ2-F1
#
_entry.id   AF-U6KDZ2-F1
#
_cell.length_a   1.000
_cell.length_b   1.000
_cell.length_c   1.000
_cell.angle_alpha   90.00
_cell.angle_beta   90.00
_cell.angle_gamma   90.00
#
_symmetry.space_group_name_H-M   'P 1'
#
loop_
_entity.id
_entity.type
_entity.pdbx_description
1 polymer ?
#
loop_
_entity_poly.entity_id
_entity_poly.type
_entity_poly.pdbx_seq_one_letter_code
_entity_poly.pdbx_strand_id
1 'polypeptide(L)'
;MPEEVRLLQQADVITDYPTHLLRAAEEELKDYYQQLQKCNAFLNNLSSETSAEEIEAVENRRFVLELDVLHALRVLKVFQQTRQHLLDKMSVKVLGQFDAFDEQTLLKLSDHEKQYLRDACAAEHSRRDELNARNVEDKNGKPSAIADVVFEKECLLEDPWHFRLLSSSEEAEAAAATAAAAAAAGCSNFSNCNITYVAKGTVRRLPLYRAVQLQAKGIAKVLQVTDHQWLHQDSAAFQGLI
;
A
#
# COMPACT_ATOMS: atom_id res chain seq x y z
N MET A 1 5.37 -16.22 -22.77
CA MET A 1 4.92 -15.12 -21.88
C MET A 1 3.65 -15.38 -21.05
N PRO A 2 2.73 -16.34 -21.33
CA PRO A 2 1.58 -16.55 -20.44
C PRO A 2 1.89 -17.43 -19.21
N GLU A 3 2.95 -18.25 -19.24
CA GLU A 3 3.31 -19.14 -18.12
C GLU A 3 4.04 -18.43 -16.96
N GLU A 4 4.84 -17.40 -17.25
CA GLU A 4 5.46 -16.55 -16.23
C GLU A 4 4.40 -15.81 -15.38
N VAL A 5 3.25 -15.45 -15.99
CA VAL A 5 2.10 -14.84 -15.28
C VAL A 5 1.39 -15.84 -14.36
N ARG A 6 1.38 -17.14 -14.70
CA ARG A 6 0.71 -18.18 -13.90
C ARG A 6 1.43 -18.51 -12.60
N LEU A 7 2.76 -18.49 -12.59
CA LEU A 7 3.55 -18.76 -11.37
C LEU A 7 3.53 -17.58 -10.39
N LEU A 8 3.47 -16.35 -10.91
CA LEU A 8 3.30 -15.13 -10.10
C LEU A 8 1.95 -15.06 -9.37
N GLN A 9 0.91 -15.73 -9.90
CA GLN A 9 -0.43 -15.73 -9.32
C GLN A 9 -0.62 -16.67 -8.12
N GLN A 10 0.35 -17.55 -7.81
CA GLN A 10 0.16 -18.62 -6.82
C GLN A 10 0.62 -18.29 -5.40
N ALA A 11 1.49 -17.30 -5.21
CA ALA A 11 1.93 -16.92 -3.88
C ALA A 11 0.90 -15.99 -3.22
N ASP A 12 0.00 -16.54 -2.41
CA ASP A 12 -0.95 -15.74 -1.61
C ASP A 12 -0.38 -15.29 -0.25
N VAL A 13 0.74 -15.88 0.16
CA VAL A 13 1.37 -15.67 1.47
C VAL A 13 2.82 -15.25 1.28
N ILE A 14 3.22 -14.20 2.00
CA ILE A 14 4.62 -13.74 1.99
C ILE A 14 5.49 -14.62 2.88
N THR A 15 6.61 -15.07 2.31
CA THR A 15 7.65 -15.84 2.98
C THR A 15 8.79 -14.94 3.44
N ASP A 16 9.60 -15.45 4.36
CA ASP A 16 10.77 -14.75 4.90
C ASP A 16 11.72 -14.30 3.79
N TYR A 17 12.26 -13.10 3.93
CA TYR A 17 13.25 -12.58 3.00
C TYR A 17 14.54 -13.40 3.10
N PRO A 18 14.97 -14.08 2.03
CA PRO A 18 16.05 -15.06 2.08
C PRO A 18 17.42 -14.36 1.98
N THR A 19 17.75 -13.52 2.97
CA THR A 19 18.97 -12.70 2.99
C THR A 19 20.24 -13.53 2.80
N HIS A 20 20.32 -14.70 3.42
CA HIS A 20 21.50 -15.57 3.30
C HIS A 20 21.68 -16.13 1.89
N LEU A 21 20.59 -16.53 1.23
CA LEU A 21 20.64 -17.07 -0.13
C LEU A 21 20.97 -15.97 -1.15
N LEU A 22 20.40 -14.77 -0.96
CA LEU A 22 20.71 -13.63 -1.83
C LEU A 22 22.17 -13.18 -1.70
N ARG A 23 22.73 -13.16 -0.48
CA ARG A 23 24.16 -12.90 -0.27
C ARG A 23 25.04 -13.93 -0.95
N ALA A 24 24.71 -15.22 -0.84
CA ALA A 24 25.45 -16.28 -1.53
C ALA A 24 25.42 -16.09 -3.06
N ALA A 25 24.25 -15.77 -3.62
CA ALA A 25 24.11 -15.48 -5.04
C ALA A 25 24.90 -14.22 -5.47
N GLU A 26 24.94 -13.18 -4.64
CA GLU A 26 25.75 -11.98 -4.88
C GLU A 26 27.26 -12.25 -4.84
N GLU A 27 27.70 -13.11 -3.93
CA GLU A 27 29.10 -13.58 -3.86
C GLU A 27 29.47 -14.38 -5.11
N GLU A 28 28.61 -15.31 -5.52
CA GLU A 28 28.79 -16.11 -6.75
C GLU A 28 28.84 -15.21 -8.00
N LEU A 29 27.97 -14.20 -8.10
CA LEU A 29 27.99 -13.21 -9.18
C LEU A 29 29.28 -12.40 -9.22
N LYS A 30 29.84 -12.02 -8.06
CA LYS A 30 31.14 -11.33 -7.99
C LYS A 30 32.26 -12.22 -8.51
N ASP A 31 32.24 -13.50 -8.16
CA ASP A 31 33.23 -14.46 -8.64
C ASP A 31 33.13 -14.66 -10.15
N TYR A 32 31.92 -14.79 -10.70
CA TYR A 32 31.71 -14.83 -12.15
C TYR A 32 32.25 -13.59 -12.85
N TYR A 33 31.97 -12.41 -12.29
CA TYR A 33 32.45 -11.15 -12.85
C TYR A 33 33.97 -11.06 -12.86
N GLN A 34 34.64 -11.47 -11.77
CA GLN A 34 36.11 -11.52 -11.71
C GLN A 34 36.69 -12.51 -12.71
N GLN A 35 36.08 -13.68 -12.88
CA GLN A 35 36.53 -14.67 -13.88
C GLN A 35 36.36 -14.14 -15.31
N LEU A 36 35.25 -13.48 -15.58
CA LEU A 36 34.96 -12.87 -16.89
C LEU A 36 35.96 -11.75 -17.22
N GLN A 37 36.32 -10.93 -16.23
CA GLN A 37 37.40 -9.94 -16.37
C GLN A 37 38.75 -10.59 -16.69
N LYS A 38 39.09 -11.72 -16.06
CA LYS A 38 40.33 -12.46 -16.37
C LYS A 38 40.32 -13.01 -17.80
N CYS A 39 39.20 -13.60 -18.25
CA CYS A 39 39.04 -14.06 -19.63
C CYS A 39 39.19 -12.90 -20.63
N ASN A 40 38.55 -11.75 -20.36
CA ASN A 40 38.68 -10.57 -21.22
C ASN A 40 40.10 -10.01 -21.23
N ALA A 41 40.78 -9.99 -20.08
CA ALA A 41 42.17 -9.55 -19.99
C ALA A 41 43.11 -10.46 -20.78
N PHE A 42 42.86 -11.77 -20.79
CA PHE A 42 43.60 -12.73 -21.62
C PHE A 42 43.37 -12.48 -23.11
N LEU A 43 42.09 -12.40 -23.54
CA LEU A 43 41.74 -12.20 -24.95
C LEU A 43 42.21 -10.84 -25.50
N ASN A 44 42.34 -9.82 -24.65
CA ASN A 44 42.86 -8.51 -25.04
C ASN A 44 44.39 -8.47 -25.12
N ASN A 45 45.11 -9.44 -24.53
CA ASN A 45 46.57 -9.48 -24.44
C ASN A 45 47.14 -10.76 -25.07
N LEU A 46 46.65 -11.12 -26.25
CA LEU A 46 47.14 -12.29 -26.99
C LEU A 46 48.58 -12.07 -27.47
N SER A 47 49.44 -13.05 -27.20
CA SER A 47 50.80 -13.11 -27.73
C SER A 47 50.84 -13.92 -29.03
N SER A 48 51.89 -13.73 -29.85
CA SER A 48 52.12 -14.54 -31.05
C SER A 48 52.39 -16.02 -30.76
N GLU A 49 52.65 -16.39 -29.51
CA GLU A 49 52.93 -17.77 -29.07
C GLU A 49 51.66 -18.48 -28.56
N THR A 50 50.55 -17.76 -28.41
CA THR A 50 49.29 -18.31 -27.88
C THR A 50 48.68 -19.27 -28.89
N SER A 51 48.37 -20.49 -28.46
CA SER A 51 47.78 -21.51 -29.35
C SER A 51 46.31 -21.22 -29.65
N ALA A 52 45.83 -21.63 -30.83
CA ALA A 52 44.43 -21.47 -31.21
C ALA A 52 43.47 -22.24 -30.28
N GLU A 53 43.89 -23.41 -29.78
CA GLU A 53 43.12 -24.22 -28.83
C GLU A 53 42.95 -23.52 -27.47
N GLU A 54 43.98 -22.80 -27.01
CA GLU A 54 43.91 -22.03 -25.76
C GLU A 54 42.99 -20.81 -25.91
N ILE A 55 43.02 -20.14 -27.06
CA ILE A 55 42.10 -19.04 -27.38
C ILE A 55 40.66 -19.55 -27.37
N GLU A 56 40.36 -20.63 -28.09
CA GLU A 56 39.03 -21.24 -28.15
C GLU A 56 38.52 -21.68 -26.77
N ALA A 57 39.40 -22.27 -25.93
CA ALA A 57 39.04 -22.66 -24.58
C ALA A 57 38.63 -21.46 -23.70
N VAL A 58 39.35 -20.34 -23.80
CA VAL A 58 39.04 -19.11 -23.04
C VAL A 58 37.79 -18.41 -23.59
N GLU A 59 37.57 -18.41 -24.90
CA GLU A 59 36.34 -17.88 -25.51
C GLU A 59 35.11 -18.69 -25.09
N ASN A 60 35.19 -20.02 -25.14
CA ASN A 60 34.11 -20.90 -24.65
C ASN A 60 33.84 -20.69 -23.17
N ARG A 61 34.89 -20.57 -22.33
CA ARG A 61 34.73 -20.29 -20.90
C ARG A 61 34.06 -18.94 -20.66
N ARG A 62 34.46 -17.90 -21.40
CA ARG A 62 33.85 -16.57 -21.33
C ARG A 62 32.37 -16.63 -21.68
N PHE A 63 32.00 -17.32 -22.75
CA PHE A 63 30.61 -17.46 -23.18
C PHE A 63 29.73 -18.14 -22.13
N VAL A 64 30.22 -19.22 -21.51
CA VAL A 64 29.51 -19.89 -20.42
C VAL A 64 29.32 -18.96 -19.22
N LEU A 65 30.36 -18.23 -18.82
CA LEU A 65 30.27 -17.26 -17.72
C LEU A 65 29.28 -16.12 -18.02
N GLU A 66 29.20 -15.64 -19.26
CA GLU A 66 28.21 -14.65 -19.67
C GLU A 66 26.79 -15.18 -19.53
N LEU A 67 26.54 -16.44 -19.91
CA LEU A 67 25.24 -17.09 -19.74
C LEU A 67 24.88 -17.29 -18.27
N ASP A 68 25.82 -17.71 -17.43
CA ASP A 68 25.61 -17.92 -15.99
C ASP A 68 25.23 -16.60 -15.30
N VAL A 69 25.94 -15.51 -15.61
CA VAL A 69 25.62 -14.17 -15.10
C VAL A 69 24.22 -13.73 -15.55
N LEU A 70 23.88 -13.89 -16.83
CA LEU A 70 22.56 -13.53 -17.35
C LEU A 70 21.45 -14.35 -16.68
N HIS A 71 21.69 -15.64 -16.46
CA HIS A 71 20.74 -16.52 -15.78
C HIS A 71 20.50 -16.07 -14.35
N ALA A 72 21.56 -15.87 -13.57
CA ALA A 72 21.48 -15.42 -12.18
C ALA A 72 20.75 -14.07 -12.06
N LEU A 73 21.07 -13.09 -12.92
CA LEU A 73 20.38 -11.79 -12.96
C LEU A 73 18.90 -11.93 -13.29
N ARG A 74 18.53 -12.82 -14.23
CA ARG A 74 17.13 -13.05 -14.59
C ARG A 74 16.36 -13.66 -13.43
N VAL A 75 16.93 -14.64 -12.72
CA VAL A 75 16.31 -15.26 -11.55
C VAL A 75 16.11 -14.23 -10.43
N LEU A 76 17.12 -13.41 -10.13
CA LEU A 76 17.03 -12.34 -9.15
C LEU A 76 15.93 -11.33 -9.51
N LYS A 77 15.86 -10.93 -10.78
CA LYS A 77 14.81 -10.01 -11.27
C LYS A 77 13.42 -10.61 -11.10
N VAL A 78 13.21 -11.86 -11.49
CA VAL A 78 11.92 -12.54 -11.35
C VAL A 78 11.53 -12.64 -9.88
N PHE A 79 12.47 -12.98 -9.00
CA PHE A 79 12.24 -13.01 -7.55
C PHE A 79 11.78 -11.64 -7.02
N GLN A 80 12.49 -10.55 -7.37
CA GLN A 80 12.12 -9.20 -6.94
C GLN A 80 10.75 -8.77 -7.46
N GLN A 81 10.46 -9.04 -8.74
CA GLN A 81 9.15 -8.72 -9.35
C GLN A 81 8.01 -9.49 -8.69
N THR A 82 8.24 -10.76 -8.36
CA THR A 82 7.25 -11.59 -7.65
C THR A 82 6.93 -11.01 -6.28
N ARG A 83 7.97 -10.64 -5.52
CA ARG A 83 7.80 -10.05 -4.20
C ARG A 83 7.13 -8.68 -4.26
N GLN A 84 7.53 -7.83 -5.20
CA GLN A 84 6.89 -6.53 -5.41
C GLN A 84 5.40 -6.68 -5.73
N HIS A 85 5.05 -7.57 -6.65
CA HIS A 85 3.65 -7.84 -6.99
C HIS A 85 2.82 -8.31 -5.78
N LEU A 86 3.42 -9.15 -4.92
CA LEU A 86 2.77 -9.60 -3.69
C LEU A 86 2.55 -8.44 -2.70
N LEU A 87 3.55 -7.55 -2.54
CA LEU A 87 3.42 -6.36 -1.70
C LEU A 87 2.33 -5.41 -2.21
N ASP A 88 2.22 -5.22 -3.53
CA ASP A 88 1.13 -4.44 -4.14
C ASP A 88 -0.24 -5.09 -3.89
N LYS A 89 -0.35 -6.41 -4.03
CA LYS A 89 -1.59 -7.14 -3.70
C LYS A 89 -1.96 -6.98 -2.22
N MET A 90 -0.96 -7.02 -1.34
CA MET A 90 -1.14 -6.82 0.10
C MET A 90 -1.60 -5.40 0.41
N SER A 91 -1.00 -4.36 -0.17
CA SER A 91 -1.39 -2.96 0.05
C SER A 91 -2.84 -2.70 -0.36
N VAL A 92 -3.29 -3.28 -1.47
CA VAL A 92 -4.69 -3.22 -1.92
C VAL A 92 -5.63 -3.95 -0.95
N LYS A 93 -5.24 -5.13 -0.45
CA LYS A 93 -6.05 -5.90 0.53
C LYS A 93 -6.27 -5.13 1.83
N VAL A 94 -5.26 -4.44 2.33
CA VAL A 94 -5.37 -3.60 3.54
C VAL A 94 -5.85 -2.17 3.26
N LEU A 95 -6.30 -1.89 2.03
CA LEU A 95 -6.89 -0.61 1.63
C LEU A 95 -5.92 0.59 1.81
N GLY A 96 -4.63 0.36 1.57
CA GLY A 96 -3.59 1.37 1.75
C GLY A 96 -3.24 1.68 3.21
N GLN A 97 -3.70 0.88 4.17
CA GLN A 97 -3.40 1.10 5.60
C GLN A 97 -2.19 0.28 6.02
N PHE A 98 -1.01 0.91 6.06
CA PHE A 98 0.22 0.22 6.48
C PHE A 98 0.14 -0.29 7.94
N ASP A 99 -0.50 0.46 8.83
CA ASP A 99 -0.66 0.07 10.24
C ASP A 99 -1.58 -1.15 10.46
N ALA A 100 -2.25 -1.62 9.40
CA ALA A 100 -3.09 -2.81 9.44
C ALA A 100 -2.28 -4.11 9.37
N PHE A 101 -0.99 -4.05 9.00
CA PHE A 101 -0.12 -5.23 8.97
C PHE A 101 0.33 -5.62 10.38
N ASP A 102 0.29 -6.92 10.65
CA ASP A 102 0.81 -7.50 11.88
C ASP A 102 2.35 -7.53 11.87
N GLU A 103 2.94 -7.44 13.07
CA GLU A 103 4.40 -7.43 13.23
C GLU A 103 5.06 -8.68 12.65
N GLN A 104 4.40 -9.84 12.72
CA GLN A 104 4.95 -11.09 12.18
C GLN A 104 5.11 -11.02 10.67
N THR A 105 4.12 -10.47 9.94
CA THR A 105 4.23 -10.24 8.50
C THR A 105 5.35 -9.26 8.17
N LEU A 106 5.49 -8.16 8.92
CA LEU A 106 6.53 -7.16 8.69
C LEU A 106 7.94 -7.70 8.96
N LEU A 107 8.10 -8.64 9.89
CA LEU A 107 9.39 -9.30 10.16
C LEU A 107 9.91 -10.14 8.98
N LYS A 108 9.02 -10.60 8.09
CA LYS A 108 9.39 -11.38 6.89
C LYS A 108 9.97 -10.52 5.76
N LEU A 109 9.89 -9.20 5.89
CA LEU A 109 10.29 -8.25 4.86
C LEU A 109 11.70 -7.73 5.11
N SER A 110 12.44 -7.49 4.02
CA SER A 110 13.63 -6.65 4.12
C SER A 110 13.25 -5.19 4.41
N ASP A 111 14.19 -4.39 4.90
CA ASP A 111 13.90 -2.97 5.18
C ASP A 111 13.55 -2.17 3.93
N HIS A 112 14.13 -2.53 2.78
CA HIS A 112 13.75 -1.95 1.50
C HIS A 112 12.30 -2.30 1.12
N GLU A 113 11.88 -3.54 1.34
CA GLU A 113 10.50 -3.97 1.10
C GLU A 113 9.50 -3.34 2.06
N LYS A 114 9.87 -3.13 3.33
CA LYS A 114 9.03 -2.38 4.28
C LYS A 114 8.83 -0.96 3.80
N GLN A 115 9.89 -0.30 3.32
CA GLN A 115 9.79 1.05 2.79
C GLN A 115 8.92 1.08 1.53
N TYR A 116 9.17 0.17 0.59
CA TYR A 116 8.32 0.03 -0.60
C TYR A 116 6.85 -0.19 -0.24
N LEU A 117 6.56 -1.07 0.72
CA LEU A 117 5.19 -1.35 1.16
C LEU A 117 4.52 -0.12 1.79
N ARG A 118 5.25 0.70 2.54
CA ARG A 118 4.73 1.98 3.06
C ARG A 118 4.35 2.92 1.93
N ASP A 119 5.23 3.07 0.95
CA ASP A 119 5.01 3.95 -0.19
C ASP A 119 3.85 3.46 -1.06
N ALA A 120 3.77 2.14 -1.30
CA ALA A 120 2.66 1.52 -2.01
C ALA A 120 1.32 1.66 -1.26
N CYS A 121 1.32 1.54 0.07
CA CYS A 121 0.15 1.78 0.89
C CYS A 121 -0.30 3.25 0.82
N ALA A 122 0.63 4.20 0.92
CA ALA A 122 0.33 5.62 0.80
C ALA A 122 -0.24 5.97 -0.57
N ALA A 123 0.34 5.43 -1.65
CA ALA A 123 -0.16 5.62 -3.00
C ALA A 123 -1.58 5.04 -3.18
N GLU A 124 -1.84 3.82 -2.68
CA GLU A 124 -3.16 3.21 -2.73
C GLU A 124 -4.19 3.96 -1.88
N HIS A 125 -3.77 4.50 -0.73
CA HIS A 125 -4.61 5.35 0.11
C HIS A 125 -4.99 6.64 -0.63
N SER A 126 -4.03 7.35 -1.20
CA SER A 126 -4.26 8.57 -2.00
C SER A 126 -5.18 8.31 -3.18
N ARG A 127 -4.91 7.23 -3.94
CA ARG A 127 -5.74 6.83 -5.10
C ARG A 127 -7.20 6.59 -4.71
N ARG A 128 -7.43 5.96 -3.55
CA ARG A 128 -8.78 5.71 -3.03
C ARG A 128 -9.45 6.99 -2.56
N ASP A 129 -8.71 7.86 -1.87
CA ASP A 129 -9.25 9.12 -1.37
C ASP A 129 -9.63 10.05 -2.53
N GLU A 130 -8.79 10.16 -3.56
CA GLU A 130 -9.12 10.88 -4.80
C GLU A 130 -10.36 10.32 -5.50
N LEU A 131 -10.46 9.00 -5.63
CA LEU A 131 -11.62 8.35 -6.24
C LEU A 131 -12.90 8.58 -5.43
N ASN A 132 -12.80 8.58 -4.10
CA ASN A 132 -13.93 8.89 -3.23
C ASN A 132 -14.32 10.36 -3.29
N ALA A 133 -13.35 11.28 -3.35
CA ALA A 133 -13.60 12.71 -3.52
C ALA A 133 -14.37 12.98 -4.81
N ARG A 134 -13.93 12.41 -5.94
CA ARG A 134 -14.64 12.52 -7.23
C ARG A 134 -16.06 11.94 -7.16
N ASN A 135 -16.22 10.75 -6.57
CA ASN A 135 -17.54 10.14 -6.41
C ASN A 135 -18.50 11.00 -5.58
N VAL A 136 -17.98 11.76 -4.62
CA VAL A 136 -18.75 12.68 -3.78
C VAL A 136 -19.09 13.95 -4.55
N GLU A 137 -18.14 14.52 -5.30
CA GLU A 137 -18.37 15.68 -6.20
C GLU A 137 -19.45 15.38 -7.25
N ASP A 138 -19.37 14.23 -7.92
CA ASP A 138 -20.34 13.77 -8.92
C ASP A 138 -21.75 13.57 -8.33
N LYS A 139 -21.86 13.41 -7.01
CA LYS A 139 -23.10 13.15 -6.26
C LYS A 139 -23.56 14.33 -5.40
N ASN A 140 -23.21 15.56 -5.77
CA ASN A 140 -23.58 16.78 -5.05
C ASN A 140 -23.13 16.79 -3.57
N GLY A 141 -21.94 16.24 -3.29
CA GLY A 141 -21.39 16.21 -1.94
C GLY A 141 -21.90 15.06 -1.05
N LYS A 142 -22.69 14.12 -1.58
CA LYS A 142 -23.22 12.98 -0.80
C LYS A 142 -22.39 11.71 -1.02
N PRO A 143 -21.99 10.99 0.05
CA PRO A 143 -21.30 9.72 -0.09
C PRO A 143 -22.21 8.66 -0.72
N SER A 144 -21.64 7.58 -1.26
CA SER A 144 -22.40 6.47 -1.85
C SER A 144 -23.17 5.64 -0.81
N ALA A 145 -22.61 5.51 0.38
CA ALA A 145 -23.18 4.75 1.48
C ALA A 145 -22.66 5.30 2.81
N ILE A 146 -23.43 5.06 3.87
CA ILE A 146 -23.12 5.46 5.23
C ILE A 146 -23.07 4.21 6.12
N ALA A 147 -22.15 4.19 7.07
CA ALA A 147 -22.01 3.14 8.06
C ALA A 147 -22.11 3.72 9.48
N ASP A 148 -22.86 3.02 10.33
CA ASP A 148 -22.82 3.24 11.77
C ASP A 148 -21.65 2.41 12.32
N VAL A 149 -20.70 3.07 12.97
CA VAL A 149 -19.47 2.47 13.50
C VAL A 149 -19.36 2.67 14.99
N VAL A 150 -18.79 1.68 15.69
CA VAL A 150 -18.37 1.80 17.09
C VAL A 150 -16.84 1.86 17.15
N PHE A 151 -16.29 2.83 17.89
CA PHE A 151 -14.86 2.97 18.06
C PHE A 151 -14.33 1.99 19.11
N GLU A 152 -13.43 1.10 18.71
CA GLU A 152 -12.77 0.14 19.61
C GLU A 152 -11.48 0.71 20.22
N LYS A 153 -10.92 1.75 19.59
CA LYS A 153 -9.76 2.52 20.04
C LYS A 153 -10.06 4.02 19.97
N GLU A 154 -9.35 4.80 20.77
CA GLU A 154 -9.40 6.26 20.67
C GLU A 154 -8.68 6.73 19.41
N CYS A 155 -9.21 7.74 18.74
CA CYS A 155 -8.54 8.33 17.57
C CYS A 155 -8.92 9.79 17.36
N LEU A 156 -8.02 10.51 16.69
CA LEU A 156 -8.31 11.82 16.10
C LEU A 156 -8.81 11.60 14.68
N LEU A 157 -9.98 12.16 14.37
CA LEU A 157 -10.56 12.14 13.03
C LEU A 157 -10.56 13.53 12.47
N GLU A 158 -9.93 13.72 11.32
CA GLU A 158 -10.19 14.88 10.48
C GLU A 158 -11.63 14.80 9.96
N ASP A 159 -12.43 15.84 10.18
CA ASP A 159 -13.74 15.98 9.55
C ASP A 159 -13.51 16.07 8.05
N PRO A 160 -14.04 15.13 7.24
CA PRO A 160 -13.60 15.06 5.86
C PRO A 160 -14.28 16.13 5.01
N TRP A 161 -15.45 16.66 5.40
CA TRP A 161 -16.25 17.59 4.60
C TRP A 161 -17.19 18.41 5.48
N HIS A 162 -17.56 19.61 5.02
CA HIS A 162 -18.64 20.45 5.56
C HIS A 162 -20.05 19.81 5.49
N PHE A 163 -20.16 18.49 5.32
CA PHE A 163 -21.44 17.80 5.43
C PHE A 163 -21.80 17.65 6.91
N ARG A 164 -22.22 18.76 7.51
CA ARG A 164 -23.16 18.72 8.62
C ARG A 164 -24.42 18.06 8.07
N LEU A 165 -24.56 16.75 8.24
CA LEU A 165 -25.87 16.26 8.68
C LEU A 165 -26.24 17.20 9.81
N LEU A 166 -27.38 17.87 9.72
CA LEU A 166 -27.90 18.74 10.77
C LEU A 166 -28.01 17.90 12.06
N SER A 167 -26.90 17.72 12.75
CA SER A 167 -26.85 17.18 14.08
C SER A 167 -27.32 18.30 14.98
N SER A 168 -28.12 17.91 15.95
CA SER A 168 -28.77 18.80 16.91
C SER A 168 -27.81 19.85 17.45
N SER A 169 -28.37 21.03 17.73
CA SER A 169 -27.71 22.26 18.23
C SER A 169 -26.60 22.05 19.27
N GLU A 170 -26.60 20.94 20.01
CA GLU A 170 -25.64 20.59 21.06
C GLU A 170 -24.25 20.16 20.51
N GLU A 171 -24.16 19.56 19.32
CA GLU A 171 -22.85 19.15 18.75
C GLU A 171 -22.07 20.33 18.15
N ALA A 172 -22.77 21.39 17.73
CA ALA A 172 -22.17 22.61 17.22
C ALA A 172 -21.46 23.42 18.32
N GLU A 173 -21.99 23.40 19.54
CA GLU A 173 -21.36 24.03 20.71
C GLU A 173 -20.14 23.24 21.20
N ALA A 174 -20.21 21.91 21.16
CA ALA A 174 -19.06 21.05 21.49
C ALA A 174 -17.90 21.25 20.50
N ALA A 175 -18.18 21.35 19.21
CA ALA A 175 -17.19 21.61 18.16
C ALA A 175 -16.53 23.00 18.31
N ALA A 176 -17.31 24.02 18.69
CA ALA A 176 -16.80 25.37 18.96
C ALA A 176 -15.89 25.42 20.19
N ALA A 177 -16.22 24.66 21.25
CA ALA A 177 -15.39 24.54 22.45
C ALA A 177 -14.05 23.84 22.16
N THR A 178 -14.05 22.80 21.32
CA THR A 178 -12.80 22.11 20.91
C THR A 178 -11.92 22.95 19.99
N ALA A 179 -12.51 23.75 19.10
CA ALA A 179 -11.76 24.68 18.25
C ALA A 179 -11.07 25.79 19.07
N ALA A 180 -11.73 26.27 20.13
CA ALA A 180 -11.15 27.24 21.06
C ALA A 180 -9.99 26.64 21.88
N ALA A 181 -10.07 25.38 22.29
CA ALA A 181 -9.00 24.67 23.00
C ALA A 181 -7.78 24.41 22.11
N ALA A 182 -7.98 24.06 20.84
CA ALA A 182 -6.90 23.86 19.87
C ALA A 182 -6.17 25.17 19.50
N ALA A 183 -6.90 26.28 19.43
CA ALA A 183 -6.33 27.62 19.23
C ALA A 183 -5.48 28.08 20.44
N ALA A 184 -5.89 27.71 21.67
CA ALA A 184 -5.14 28.00 22.90
C ALA A 184 -3.85 27.17 23.04
N ALA A 185 -3.76 26.03 22.36
CA ALA A 185 -2.61 25.11 22.39
C ALA A 185 -1.49 25.46 21.39
N GLY A 186 -1.60 26.56 20.64
CA GLY A 186 -0.51 27.08 19.78
C GLY A 186 -0.34 26.36 18.43
N CYS A 187 -1.29 25.55 17.98
CA CYS A 187 -1.26 24.91 16.66
C CYS A 187 -1.78 25.88 15.57
N SER A 188 -1.01 26.91 15.23
CA SER A 188 -1.45 28.01 14.34
C SER A 188 -1.36 27.75 12.83
N ASN A 189 -1.07 26.53 12.36
CA ASN A 189 -0.86 26.25 10.93
C ASN A 189 -1.90 25.32 10.26
N PHE A 190 -3.00 24.96 10.93
CA PHE A 190 -4.06 24.12 10.35
C PHE A 190 -5.36 24.91 10.21
N SER A 191 -5.39 25.91 9.33
CA SER A 191 -6.52 26.83 9.24
C SER A 191 -7.76 26.29 8.51
N ASN A 192 -7.92 24.98 8.28
CA ASN A 192 -9.12 24.42 7.64
C ASN A 192 -9.45 22.94 7.95
N CYS A 193 -8.78 22.30 8.93
CA CYS A 193 -9.05 20.90 9.28
C CYS A 193 -9.76 20.82 10.63
N ASN A 194 -11.07 20.57 10.64
CA ASN A 194 -11.81 20.29 11.88
C ASN A 194 -11.39 18.91 12.40
N ILE A 195 -10.35 18.83 13.22
CA ILE A 195 -9.96 17.58 13.86
C ILE A 195 -10.85 17.33 15.07
N THR A 196 -11.57 16.21 15.08
CA THR A 196 -12.43 15.78 16.17
C THR A 196 -11.82 14.60 16.92
N TYR A 197 -11.68 14.71 18.24
CA TYR A 197 -11.30 13.59 19.08
C TYR A 197 -12.50 12.66 19.32
N VAL A 198 -12.28 11.35 19.15
CA VAL A 198 -13.29 10.33 19.33
C VAL A 198 -12.83 9.30 20.35
N ALA A 199 -13.57 9.22 21.46
CA ALA A 199 -13.29 8.29 22.55
C ALA A 199 -13.74 6.86 22.20
N LYS A 200 -13.08 5.88 22.82
CA LYS A 200 -13.44 4.46 22.71
C LYS A 200 -14.88 4.22 23.21
N GLY A 201 -15.61 3.34 22.53
CA GLY A 201 -16.98 2.94 22.84
C GLY A 201 -18.04 3.88 22.26
N THR A 202 -17.63 5.02 21.66
CA THR A 202 -18.56 5.93 21.01
C THR A 202 -19.07 5.33 19.70
N VAL A 203 -20.33 5.64 19.37
CA VAL A 203 -20.93 5.29 18.07
C VAL A 203 -21.01 6.55 17.22
N ARG A 204 -20.55 6.48 15.98
CA ARG A 204 -20.75 7.56 15.00
C ARG A 204 -21.21 7.03 13.67
N ARG A 205 -21.85 7.93 12.92
CA ARG A 205 -22.25 7.71 11.55
C ARG A 205 -21.20 8.30 10.62
N LEU A 206 -20.56 7.46 9.81
CA LEU A 206 -19.48 7.85 8.90
C LEU A 206 -19.79 7.42 7.46
N PRO A 207 -19.23 8.10 6.44
CA PRO A 207 -19.20 7.55 5.09
C PRO A 207 -18.57 6.15 5.08
N LEU A 208 -19.15 5.23 4.31
CA LEU A 208 -18.72 3.83 4.28
C LEU A 208 -17.23 3.66 4.00
N TYR A 209 -16.68 4.44 3.05
CA TYR A 209 -15.26 4.37 2.72
C TYR A 209 -14.35 4.64 3.93
N ARG A 210 -14.73 5.62 4.78
CA ARG A 210 -13.96 6.00 5.96
C ARG A 210 -14.13 4.99 7.08
N ALA A 211 -15.35 4.49 7.26
CA ALA A 211 -15.64 3.40 8.18
C ALA A 211 -14.79 2.16 7.89
N VAL A 212 -14.67 1.80 6.61
CA VAL A 212 -13.90 0.65 6.14
C VAL A 212 -12.38 0.87 6.29
N GLN A 213 -11.86 2.09 6.10
CA GLN A 213 -10.47 2.43 6.42
C GLN A 213 -10.17 2.30 7.93
N LEU A 214 -11.05 2.82 8.79
CA LEU A 214 -10.89 2.72 10.26
C LEU A 214 -11.01 1.28 10.75
N GLN A 215 -11.87 0.49 10.11
CA GLN A 215 -11.97 -0.94 10.38
C GLN A 215 -10.71 -1.70 9.97
N ALA A 216 -10.11 -1.38 8.81
CA ALA A 216 -8.85 -1.97 8.41
C ALA A 216 -7.71 -1.67 9.39
N LYS A 217 -7.68 -0.47 9.99
CA LYS A 217 -6.75 -0.13 11.09
C LYS A 217 -7.08 -0.80 12.43
N GLY A 218 -8.19 -1.52 12.53
CA GLY A 218 -8.71 -2.05 13.79
C GLY A 218 -9.00 -0.95 14.83
N ILE A 219 -9.43 0.23 14.37
CA ILE A 219 -9.81 1.37 15.23
C ILE A 219 -11.31 1.36 15.50
N ALA A 220 -12.11 0.96 14.51
CA ALA A 220 -13.56 0.95 14.62
C ALA A 220 -14.16 -0.34 14.04
N LYS A 221 -15.33 -0.72 14.52
CA LYS A 221 -16.12 -1.84 14.00
C LYS A 221 -17.37 -1.31 13.32
N VAL A 222 -17.62 -1.76 12.10
CA VAL A 222 -18.84 -1.46 11.36
C VAL A 222 -19.98 -2.29 11.95
N LEU A 223 -21.03 -1.61 12.41
CA LEU A 223 -22.24 -2.25 12.97
C LEU A 223 -23.25 -2.51 11.86
N GLN A 224 -23.56 -1.46 11.10
CA GLN A 224 -24.56 -1.51 10.03
C GLN A 224 -24.13 -0.59 8.90
N VAL A 225 -24.41 -1.02 7.67
CA VAL A 225 -24.26 -0.21 6.46
C VAL A 225 -25.66 0.11 5.96
N THR A 226 -25.89 1.38 5.69
CA THR A 226 -27.09 1.87 5.00
C THR A 226 -26.64 2.46 3.68
N ASP A 227 -27.05 1.82 2.60
CA ASP A 227 -26.85 2.38 1.27
C ASP A 227 -27.72 3.63 1.16
N HIS A 228 -27.17 4.69 0.56
CA HIS A 228 -28.02 5.69 -0.07
C HIS A 228 -28.56 5.11 -1.38
N GLN A 229 -29.28 3.98 -1.31
CA GLN A 229 -30.36 3.79 -2.25
C GLN A 229 -31.26 4.99 -2.02
N TRP A 230 -31.48 5.75 -3.08
CA TRP A 230 -32.37 6.89 -3.07
C TRP A 230 -33.64 6.43 -2.35
N LEU A 231 -33.85 6.89 -1.12
CA LEU A 231 -35.20 7.13 -0.68
C LEU A 231 -35.69 8.11 -1.74
N HIS A 232 -36.39 7.60 -2.76
CA HIS A 232 -37.32 8.41 -3.50
C HIS A 232 -38.07 9.14 -2.40
N GLN A 233 -37.78 10.43 -2.26
CA GLN A 233 -38.67 11.32 -1.57
C GLN A 233 -39.92 11.33 -2.44
N ASP A 234 -40.75 10.29 -2.31
CA ASP A 234 -42.17 10.39 -2.55
C ASP A 234 -42.75 11.22 -1.40
N SER A 235 -42.25 12.45 -1.28
CA SER A 235 -42.81 13.54 -0.49
C SER A 235 -44.09 14.09 -1.15
N ALA A 236 -44.85 13.22 -1.83
CA ALA A 236 -46.13 13.53 -2.46
C ALA A 236 -47.20 12.44 -2.26
N ALA A 237 -46.96 11.39 -1.46
CA ALA A 237 -47.95 10.31 -1.24
C ALA A 237 -48.46 10.20 0.22
N PHE A 238 -48.26 11.23 1.05
CA PHE A 238 -48.95 11.38 2.35
C PHE A 238 -49.65 12.75 2.43
N GLN A 239 -50.55 13.00 1.49
CA GLN A 239 -51.71 13.88 1.72
C GLN A 239 -52.97 13.03 1.62
N GLY A 240 -53.30 12.38 2.73
CA GLY A 240 -54.59 11.82 3.02
C GLY A 240 -54.81 11.89 4.52
N LEU A 241 -55.90 12.53 4.93
CA LEU A 241 -56.36 12.90 6.29
C LEU A 241 -55.84 14.30 6.70
N ILE A 242 -56.63 15.37 6.69
CA ILE A 242 -58.06 15.57 7.02
C ILE A 242 -58.73 16.48 5.98
#